data_AF-A0A942V904-F1
#
_entry.id   AF-A0A942V904-F1
#
_cell.length_a   1.000
_cell.length_b   1.000
_cell.length_c   1.000
_cell.angle_alpha   90.00
_cell.angle_beta   90.00
_cell.angle_gamma   90.00
#
_symmetry.space_group_name_H-M   'P 1'
#
loop_
_entity.id
_entity.type
_entity.pdbx_description
1 polymer ?
#
loop_
_entity_poly.entity_id
_entity_poly.type
_entity_poly.pdbx_seq_one_letter_code
_entity_poly.pdbx_strand_id
1 'polypeptide(L)'
;MDKLKLIKFAVVVLTFLIVFGMLSAAGIIYKKTRVPEIPAAAVSLAQPTGSTIENYKITDSNLFVLVKNGGLPDRIIVINPRQPQNRTVININ
;
A
#
# COMPACT_ATOMS: atom_id res chain seq x y z
N MET A 1 43.09 -35.62 -2.28
CA MET A 1 43.22 -34.14 -2.36
C MET A 1 43.84 -33.64 -1.06
N ASP A 2 44.85 -32.78 -1.13
CA ASP A 2 45.56 -32.25 0.05
C ASP A 2 44.59 -31.63 1.07
N LYS A 3 44.77 -31.97 2.35
CA LYS A 3 43.96 -31.44 3.49
C LYS A 3 43.86 -29.90 3.47
N LEU A 4 44.93 -29.25 3.04
CA LEU A 4 45.00 -27.79 2.90
C LEU A 4 44.10 -27.24 1.79
N LYS A 5 43.94 -27.97 0.67
CA LYS A 5 43.03 -27.58 -0.42
C LYS A 5 41.56 -27.70 0.00
N LEU A 6 41.24 -28.73 0.79
CA LEU A 6 39.89 -28.94 1.32
C LEU A 6 39.47 -27.79 2.25
N ILE A 7 40.35 -27.38 3.15
CA ILE A 7 40.07 -26.28 4.09
C ILE A 7 39.88 -24.96 3.33
N LYS A 8 40.75 -24.65 2.35
CA LYS A 8 40.60 -23.45 1.52
C LYS A 8 39.28 -23.43 0.76
N PHE A 9 38.88 -24.57 0.20
CA PHE A 9 37.60 -24.70 -0.48
C PHE A 9 36.42 -24.47 0.47
N ALA A 10 36.44 -25.07 1.67
CA ALA A 10 35.41 -24.86 2.68
C ALA A 10 35.29 -23.39 3.10
N VAL A 11 36.42 -22.69 3.28
CA VAL A 11 36.42 -21.25 3.61
C VAL A 11 35.79 -20.42 2.50
N VAL A 12 36.08 -20.71 1.23
CA VAL A 12 35.48 -20.01 0.08
C VAL A 12 33.97 -20.24 0.00
N VAL A 13 33.52 -21.48 0.22
CA VAL A 13 32.08 -21.80 0.24
C VAL A 13 31.38 -21.10 1.40
N LEU A 14 32.03 -21.05 2.57
CA LEU A 14 31.49 -20.39 3.76
C LEU A 14 31.32 -18.88 3.56
N THR A 15 32.34 -18.20 3.02
CA THR A 15 32.22 -16.76 2.71
C THR A 15 31.15 -16.50 1.64
N PHE A 16 31.06 -17.33 0.61
CA PHE A 16 29.99 -17.21 -0.39
C PHE A 16 28.60 -17.34 0.24
N LEU A 17 28.39 -18.34 1.11
CA LEU A 17 27.11 -18.54 1.80
C LEU A 17 26.75 -17.35 2.71
N ILE A 18 27.71 -16.77 3.41
CA ILE A 18 27.48 -15.60 4.28
C ILE A 18 27.05 -14.40 3.44
N VAL A 19 27.77 -14.09 2.36
CA VAL A 19 27.44 -12.96 1.47
C VAL A 19 26.06 -13.15 0.84
N PHE A 20 25.79 -14.36 0.33
CA PHE A 20 24.50 -14.70 -0.25
C PHE A 20 23.34 -14.59 0.76
N GLY A 21 23.56 -15.05 1.99
CA GLY A 21 22.61 -14.94 3.09
C GLY A 21 22.28 -13.48 3.43
N MET A 22 23.29 -12.62 3.52
CA MET A 22 23.08 -11.18 3.77
C MET A 22 22.28 -10.51 2.64
N LEU A 23 22.62 -10.77 1.38
CA LEU A 23 21.89 -10.21 0.23
C LEU A 23 20.42 -10.66 0.21
N SER A 24 20.18 -11.94 0.49
CA SER A 24 18.82 -12.51 0.57
C SER A 24 18.00 -11.87 1.70
N ALA A 25 18.60 -11.74 2.89
CA ALA A 25 17.96 -11.10 4.03
C ALA A 25 17.63 -9.62 3.74
N ALA A 26 18.56 -8.87 3.15
CA ALA A 26 18.34 -7.48 2.74
C ALA A 26 17.19 -7.37 1.73
N GLY A 27 17.12 -8.28 0.75
CA GLY A 27 16.01 -8.33 -0.22
C GLY A 27 14.66 -8.61 0.42
N ILE A 28 14.60 -9.52 1.40
CA ILE A 28 13.36 -9.83 2.15
C ILE A 28 12.93 -8.62 2.97
N ILE A 29 13.86 -7.96 3.66
CA ILE A 29 13.57 -6.75 4.43
C ILE A 29 13.06 -5.65 3.49
N TYR A 30 13.76 -5.40 2.38
CA TYR A 30 13.36 -4.40 1.39
C TYR A 30 11.96 -4.64 0.83
N LYS A 31 11.65 -5.90 0.47
CA LYS A 31 10.32 -6.28 -0.02
C LYS A 31 9.24 -6.08 1.05
N LYS A 32 9.55 -6.35 2.32
CA LYS A 32 8.62 -6.22 3.43
C LYS A 32 8.39 -4.77 3.86
N THR A 33 9.41 -3.91 3.74
CA THR A 33 9.34 -2.50 4.15
C THR A 33 8.86 -1.57 3.03
N ARG A 34 8.91 -2.00 1.77
CA ARG A 34 8.23 -1.28 0.69
C ARG A 34 6.72 -1.38 0.86
N VAL A 35 6.11 -0.28 1.30
CA VAL A 35 4.71 -0.01 0.98
C VAL A 35 4.64 0.16 -0.54
N PRO A 36 3.76 -0.55 -1.27
CA PRO A 36 3.56 -0.30 -2.68
C PRO A 36 3.24 1.19 -2.84
N GLU A 37 4.02 1.90 -3.67
CA GLU A 37 3.60 3.21 -4.15
C GLU A 37 2.26 2.99 -4.85
N ILE A 38 1.17 3.35 -4.17
CA ILE A 38 -0.13 3.45 -4.81
C ILE A 38 0.07 4.58 -5.82
N PRO A 39 -0.02 4.31 -7.15
CA PRO A 39 0.08 5.39 -8.12
C PRO A 39 -0.93 6.46 -7.71
N ALA A 40 -0.53 7.73 -7.77
CA ALA A 40 -1.43 8.86 -7.55
C ALA A 40 -2.48 8.90 -8.67
N ALA A 41 -3.36 7.90 -8.71
CA ALA A 41 -4.53 7.89 -9.53
C ALA A 41 -5.42 9.00 -8.98
N ALA A 42 -5.81 9.95 -9.84
CA ALA A 42 -6.81 10.94 -9.49
C ALA A 42 -8.08 10.20 -9.02
N VAL A 43 -8.32 10.21 -7.71
CA VAL A 43 -9.46 9.53 -7.09
C VAL A 43 -10.70 10.39 -7.34
N SER A 44 -11.36 10.22 -8.48
CA SER A 44 -12.62 10.93 -8.78
C SER A 44 -13.76 10.39 -7.93
N LEU A 45 -14.44 11.23 -7.14
CA LEU A 45 -15.61 10.87 -6.31
C LEU A 45 -16.84 10.42 -7.11
N ALA A 46 -16.81 10.52 -8.44
CA ALA A 46 -17.92 10.20 -9.34
C ALA A 46 -19.24 10.85 -8.88
N GLN A 47 -19.14 12.07 -8.36
CA GLN A 47 -20.30 12.85 -7.92
C GLN A 47 -20.81 13.73 -9.05
N PRO A 48 -22.12 13.99 -9.11
CA PRO A 48 -22.70 14.88 -10.10
C PRO A 48 -22.14 16.30 -9.96
N THR A 49 -22.14 17.03 -11.07
CA THR A 49 -21.72 18.43 -11.10
C THR A 49 -22.58 19.26 -10.14
N GLY A 50 -21.93 20.14 -9.38
CA GLY A 50 -22.60 20.95 -8.36
C GLY A 50 -22.67 20.30 -6.98
N SER A 51 -22.11 19.09 -6.80
CA SER A 51 -21.88 18.54 -5.46
C SER A 51 -20.75 19.26 -4.73
N THR A 52 -20.92 19.43 -3.42
CA THR A 52 -19.94 20.07 -2.53
C THR A 52 -19.58 19.14 -1.38
N ILE A 53 -18.30 19.09 -1.03
CA ILE A 53 -17.83 18.39 0.17
C ILE A 53 -18.04 19.33 1.35
N GLU A 54 -18.87 18.93 2.30
CA GLU A 54 -19.12 19.72 3.51
C GLU A 54 -18.20 19.32 4.66
N ASN A 55 -17.97 18.01 4.83
CA ASN A 55 -17.15 17.50 5.93
C ASN A 55 -16.44 16.20 5.52
N TYR A 56 -15.35 15.88 6.21
CA TYR A 56 -14.68 14.60 6.07
C TYR A 56 -14.16 14.10 7.42
N LYS A 57 -14.12 12.78 7.58
CA LYS A 57 -13.55 12.11 8.76
C LYS A 57 -12.74 10.90 8.33
N ILE A 58 -11.60 10.69 8.98
CA ILE A 58 -10.77 9.50 8.76
C ILE A 58 -10.91 8.62 10.01
N THR A 59 -11.35 7.37 9.84
CA THR A 59 -11.53 6.40 10.93
C THR A 59 -11.28 5.00 10.41
N ASP A 60 -10.54 4.18 11.15
CA ASP A 60 -10.27 2.77 10.83
C ASP A 60 -9.78 2.52 9.39
N SER A 61 -8.84 3.36 8.94
CA SER A 61 -8.30 3.34 7.56
C SER A 61 -9.33 3.61 6.45
N ASN A 62 -10.50 4.17 6.78
CA ASN A 62 -11.49 4.63 5.82
C ASN A 62 -11.64 6.16 5.91
N LEU A 63 -11.84 6.78 4.74
CA LEU A 63 -12.20 8.17 4.59
C LEU A 63 -13.71 8.26 4.37
N PHE A 64 -14.40 8.94 5.26
CA PHE A 64 -15.82 9.27 5.19
C PHE A 64 -15.93 10.71 4.72
N VAL A 65 -16.65 10.94 3.62
CA VAL A 65 -16.83 12.28 3.04
C VAL A 65 -18.32 12.58 2.98
N LEU A 66 -18.76 13.61 3.69
CA LEU A 66 -20.11 14.13 3.58
C LEU A 66 -20.21 15.03 2.34
N VAL A 67 -21.08 14.63 1.42
CA VAL A 67 -21.35 15.34 0.17
C VAL A 67 -22.80 15.81 0.15
N LYS A 68 -22.97 17.09 -0.18
CA LYS A 68 -24.26 17.74 -0.38
C LYS A 68 -24.40 18.23 -1.81
N ASN A 69 -25.61 18.65 -2.19
CA ASN A 69 -25.92 19.26 -3.49
C ASN A 69 -25.68 18.33 -4.71
N GLY A 70 -25.77 18.90 -5.91
CA GLY A 70 -25.62 18.15 -7.18
C GLY A 70 -26.86 17.36 -7.60
N GLY A 71 -28.06 17.80 -7.19
CA GLY A 71 -29.33 17.17 -7.59
C GLY A 71 -29.64 15.83 -6.93
N LEU A 72 -28.87 15.45 -5.90
CA LEU A 72 -29.03 14.21 -5.15
C LEU A 72 -29.11 14.51 -3.63
N PRO A 73 -29.80 13.67 -2.83
CA PRO A 73 -29.87 13.81 -1.36
C PRO A 73 -28.51 13.72 -0.68
N ASP A 74 -28.36 14.35 0.48
CA ASP A 74 -27.11 14.33 1.25
C ASP A 74 -26.61 12.89 1.46
N ARG A 75 -25.30 12.69 1.35
CA ARG A 75 -24.72 11.33 1.31
C ARG A 75 -23.31 11.30 1.85
N ILE A 76 -22.97 10.18 2.47
CA ILE A 76 -21.61 9.88 2.90
C ILE A 76 -20.97 8.93 1.88
N ILE A 77 -19.83 9.33 1.36
CA ILE A 77 -18.98 8.49 0.52
C ILE A 77 -17.91 7.90 1.43
N VAL A 78 -17.88 6.58 1.54
CA VAL A 78 -16.85 5.83 2.26
C VAL A 78 -15.83 5.31 1.26
N ILE A 79 -14.57 5.67 1.49
CA ILE A 79 -13.45 5.36 0.59
C ILE A 79 -12.36 4.69 1.42
N ASN A 80 -11.90 3.52 1.00
CA ASN A 80 -10.68 2.94 1.52
C ASN A 80 -9.48 3.51 0.73
N PRO A 81 -8.55 4.28 1.33
CA PRO A 81 -7.42 4.87 0.64
C PRO A 81 -6.48 3.82 0.01
N ARG A 82 -6.48 2.58 0.51
CA ARG A 82 -5.69 1.47 -0.06
C ARG A 82 -6.35 0.86 -1.30
N GLN A 83 -7.66 1.03 -1.45
CA GLN A 83 -8.46 0.55 -2.58
C GLN A 83 -9.47 1.62 -2.99
N PRO A 84 -9.01 2.76 -3.53
CA PRO A 84 -9.87 3.92 -3.77
C PRO A 84 -10.94 3.66 -4.84
N GLN A 85 -10.92 2.55 -5.56
CA GLN A 85 -11.98 2.16 -6.48
C GLN A 85 -13.19 1.52 -5.78
N ASN A 86 -13.02 0.97 -4.58
CA ASN A 86 -14.08 0.30 -3.86
C ASN A 86 -14.75 1.30 -2.91
N ARG A 87 -15.84 1.91 -3.37
CA ARG A 87 -16.53 2.98 -2.65
C ARG A 87 -17.94 2.59 -2.32
N THR A 88 -18.37 2.97 -1.13
CA THR A 88 -19.76 2.80 -0.68
C THR A 88 -20.40 4.17 -0.54
N VAL A 89 -21.61 4.32 -1.05
CA VAL A 89 -22.41 5.54 -0.90
C VAL A 89 -23.54 5.23 0.07
N ILE A 90 -23.62 6.02 1.14
CA ILE A 90 -24.67 5.94 2.15
C ILE A 90 -25.53 7.18 1.99
N ASN A 91 -26.79 7.01 1.59
CA ASN A 91 -27.73 8.12 1.48
C ASN A 91 -28.24 8.50 2.88
N ILE A 92 -28.27 9.80 3.16
CA ILE A 92 -28.83 10.39 4.36
C ILE A 92 -30.07 11.16 3.90
N ASN A 93 -31.23 10.59 4.17
CA ASN A 93 -32.52 11.28 4.05
C ASN A 93 -32.84 11.92 5.41
#